data_AF-A0A1V5WRS0-F1
#
_entry.id   AF-A0A1V5WRS0-F1
#
_cell.length_a   1.000
_cell.length_b   1.000
_cell.length_c   1.000
_cell.angle_alpha   90.00
_cell.angle_beta   90.00
_cell.angle_gamma   90.00
#
_symmetry.space_group_name_H-M   'P 1'
#
loop_
_entity.id
_entity.type
_entity.pdbx_description
1 polymer ?
#
loop_
_entity_poly.entity_id
_entity_poly.type
_entity_poly.pdbx_seq_one_letter_code
_entity_poly.pdbx_strand_id
1 'polypeptide(L)'
;MEVRMYRSEYDSFVTSPIWHEIVDTLKETKEGLLNDVAELDPFADATKLARQQGRLKMLEFVLALPDDILREIEENLEKKTEEKK
;
A
#
# COMPACT_ATOMS: atom_id res chain seq x y z
N MET A 1 -19.27 -3.71 -29.99
CA MET A 1 -19.07 -2.49 -29.16
C MET A 1 -17.82 -2.72 -28.34
N GLU A 2 -16.69 -2.12 -28.73
CA GLU A 2 -15.51 -2.10 -27.86
C GLU A 2 -15.83 -1.20 -26.67
N VAL A 3 -15.95 -1.80 -25.49
CA VAL A 3 -15.92 -1.05 -24.24
C VAL A 3 -14.48 -0.56 -24.11
N ARG A 4 -14.19 0.63 -24.65
CA ARG A 4 -12.99 1.37 -24.24
C ARG A 4 -13.16 1.59 -22.74
N MET A 5 -12.57 0.72 -21.92
CA MET A 5 -12.35 1.02 -20.51
C MET A 5 -11.56 2.31 -20.51
N TYR A 6 -12.24 3.43 -20.26
CA TYR A 6 -11.57 4.61 -19.77
C TYR A 6 -10.80 4.12 -18.55
N ARG A 7 -9.47 4.06 -18.64
CA ARG A 7 -8.65 3.83 -17.45
C ARG A 7 -9.14 4.86 -16.45
N SER A 8 -9.60 4.39 -15.30
CA SER A 8 -10.02 5.30 -14.23
C SER A 8 -8.88 6.27 -13.95
N GLU A 9 -9.19 7.48 -13.48
CA GLU A 9 -8.14 8.44 -13.06
C GLU A 9 -7.18 7.78 -12.06
N TYR A 10 -7.70 6.82 -11.28
CA TYR A 10 -6.96 5.92 -10.42
C TYR A 10 -5.96 5.01 -11.17
N ASP A 11 -6.38 4.24 -12.18
CA ASP A 11 -5.47 3.39 -12.98
C ASP A 11 -4.36 4.21 -13.61
N SER A 12 -4.69 5.42 -14.06
CA SER A 12 -3.73 6.35 -14.65
C SER A 12 -2.74 6.88 -13.60
N PHE A 13 -3.20 7.06 -12.36
CA PHE A 13 -2.37 7.50 -11.24
C PHE A 13 -1.44 6.40 -10.74
N VAL A 14 -1.94 5.18 -10.49
CA VAL A 14 -1.11 4.06 -9.99
C VAL A 14 -0.12 3.54 -11.05
N THR A 15 -0.39 3.77 -12.33
CA THR A 15 0.57 3.50 -13.41
C THR A 15 1.49 4.68 -13.71
N SER A 16 1.32 5.83 -13.03
CA SER A 16 2.14 7.01 -13.26
C SER A 16 3.56 6.85 -12.69
N PRO A 17 4.58 7.49 -13.30
CA PRO A 17 5.94 7.49 -12.75
C PRO A 17 6.02 8.05 -11.32
N ILE A 18 5.19 9.05 -11.00
CA ILE A 18 5.16 9.68 -9.67
C ILE A 18 4.76 8.66 -8.61
N TRP A 19 3.74 7.83 -8.89
CA TRP A 19 3.32 6.80 -7.95
C TRP A 19 4.42 5.77 -7.69
N HIS A 20 5.12 5.35 -8.75
CA HIS A 20 6.25 4.42 -8.62
C HIS A 20 7.38 5.02 -7.77
N GLU A 21 7.74 6.29 -7.99
CA GLU A 21 8.76 6.99 -7.20
C GLU A 21 8.38 7.08 -5.71
N ILE A 22 7.10 7.37 -5.41
CA ILE A 22 6.58 7.36 -4.05
C ILE A 22 6.71 5.96 -3.43
N VAL A 23 6.26 4.92 -4.13
CA VAL A 23 6.33 3.53 -3.65
C VAL A 23 7.77 3.10 -3.39
N ASP A 24 8.69 3.43 -4.29
CA ASP A 24 10.10 3.08 -4.15
C ASP A 24 10.72 3.79 -2.94
N THR A 25 10.45 5.09 -2.76
CA THR A 25 10.88 5.84 -1.57
C THR A 25 10.33 5.22 -0.27
N LEU A 26 9.07 4.79 -0.27
CA LEU A 26 8.45 4.15 0.89
C LEU A 26 9.05 2.76 1.18
N LYS A 27 9.42 2.00 0.15
CA LYS A 27 10.13 0.71 0.30
C LYS A 27 11.53 0.89 0.86
N GLU A 28 12.30 1.84 0.34
CA GLU A 28 13.62 2.19 0.88
C GLU A 28 13.53 2.63 2.35
N THR A 29 12.52 3.45 2.69
CA THR A 29 12.27 3.86 4.07
C THR A 29 11.93 2.66 4.96
N LYS A 30 11.13 1.71 4.47
CA LYS A 30 10.79 0.47 5.18
C LYS A 30 12.05 -0.36 5.44
N GLU A 31 12.93 -0.52 4.47
CA GLU A 31 14.19 -1.25 4.63
C GLU A 31 15.10 -0.59 5.67
N GLY A 32 15.25 0.74 5.62
CA GLY A 32 15.99 1.48 6.65
C GLY A 32 15.45 1.24 8.06
N LEU A 33 14.12 1.26 8.22
CA LEU A 33 13.49 0.99 9.51
C LEU A 33 13.64 -0.46 10.00
N LEU A 34 13.66 -1.43 9.10
CA LEU A 34 13.92 -2.83 9.46
C LEU A 34 15.35 -3.01 9.97
N ASN A 35 16.32 -2.34 9.34
CA ASN A 35 17.70 -2.32 9.81
C ASN A 35 17.81 -1.65 11.19
N ASP A 36 17.19 -0.47 11.38
CA ASP A 36 17.13 0.20 12.68
C ASP A 36 16.57 -0.73 13.78
N VAL A 37 15.48 -1.46 13.48
CA VAL A 37 14.86 -2.38 14.43
C VAL A 37 15.76 -3.55 14.77
N ALA A 38 16.52 -4.07 13.80
CA ALA A 38 17.44 -5.19 14.00
C ALA A 38 18.60 -4.84 14.94
N GLU A 39 18.97 -3.55 15.05
CA GLU A 39 20.04 -3.07 15.91
C GLU A 39 19.61 -2.75 17.35
N LEU A 40 18.29 -2.70 17.63
CA LEU A 40 17.77 -2.33 18.95
C LEU A 40 17.69 -3.51 19.91
N ASP A 41 18.12 -3.30 21.16
CA ASP A 41 17.92 -4.28 22.23
C ASP A 41 16.45 -4.25 22.71
N PRO A 42 15.73 -5.39 22.71
CA PRO A 42 14.31 -5.42 23.09
C PRO A 42 14.01 -5.01 24.53
N PHE A 43 14.98 -5.13 25.44
CA PHE A 43 14.83 -4.83 26.86
C PHE A 43 15.33 -3.43 27.21
N ALA A 44 16.48 -3.03 26.67
CA ALA A 44 17.07 -1.72 26.93
C ALA A 44 16.42 -0.59 26.09
N ASP A 45 15.97 -0.90 24.87
CA ASP A 45 15.41 0.08 23.92
C ASP A 45 13.91 -0.15 23.63
N ALA A 46 13.17 -0.81 24.53
CA ALA A 46 11.77 -1.20 24.34
C ALA A 46 10.86 -0.08 23.79
N THR A 47 11.00 1.16 24.25
CA THR A 47 10.20 2.30 23.75
C THR A 47 10.57 2.69 22.32
N LYS A 48 11.86 2.67 21.96
CA LYS A 48 12.29 2.96 20.59
C LYS A 48 11.83 1.85 19.65
N LEU A 49 11.96 0.59 20.09
CA LEU A 49 11.49 -0.57 19.34
C LEU A 49 9.99 -0.46 19.04
N ALA A 50 9.15 -0.18 20.04
CA ALA A 50 7.71 0.00 19.86
C ALA A 50 7.38 1.13 18.87
N ARG A 51 8.13 2.23 18.90
CA ARG A 51 7.95 3.35 17.95
C ARG A 51 8.30 2.95 16.53
N GLN A 52 9.43 2.27 16.33
CA GLN A 52 9.86 1.84 14.99
C GLN A 52 8.91 0.78 14.42
N GLN A 53 8.43 -0.16 15.26
CA GLN A 53 7.38 -1.11 14.87
C GLN A 53 6.09 -0.39 14.46
N GLY A 54 5.69 0.68 15.17
CA GLY A 54 4.55 1.50 14.78
C GLY A 54 4.72 2.17 13.41
N ARG A 55 5.92 2.70 13.13
CA ARG A 55 6.24 3.31 11.82
C ARG A 55 6.24 2.28 10.69
N LEU A 56 6.80 1.09 10.93
CA LEU A 56 6.77 -0.02 9.97
C LEU A 56 5.34 -0.43 9.62
N LYS A 57 4.47 -0.61 10.63
CA LYS A 57 3.06 -0.94 10.40
C LYS A 57 2.33 0.12 9.56
N MET A 58 2.62 1.40 9.79
CA MET A 58 2.02 2.48 9.01
C MET A 58 2.48 2.44 7.54
N LEU A 59 3.77 2.21 7.29
CA LEU A 59 4.29 2.07 5.93
C LEU A 59 3.70 0.87 5.21
N GLU A 60 3.58 -0.27 5.89
CA GLU A 60 2.96 -1.47 5.33
C GLU A 60 1.50 -1.23 4.95
N PHE A 61 0.75 -0.51 5.80
CA PHE A 61 -0.61 -0.11 5.49
C PHE A 61 -0.67 0.78 4.25
N VAL A 62 0.16 1.83 4.17
CA VAL A 62 0.16 2.75 3.02
C VAL A 62 0.52 2.04 1.72
N LEU A 63 1.50 1.12 1.76
CA LEU A 63 1.90 0.33 0.60
C LEU A 63 0.81 -0.64 0.13
N ALA A 64 -0.08 -1.08 1.02
CA ALA A 64 -1.19 -1.98 0.71
C ALA A 64 -2.47 -1.26 0.21
N LEU A 65 -2.59 0.05 0.44
CA LEU A 65 -3.78 0.84 0.05
C LEU A 65 -4.23 0.65 -1.41
N PRO A 66 -3.33 0.65 -2.42
CA PRO A 66 -3.77 0.51 -3.80
C PRO A 66 -4.41 -0.84 -4.08
N ASP A 67 -3.86 -1.90 -3.51
CA ASP A 67 -4.34 -3.26 -3.72
C ASP A 67 -5.68 -3.46 -3.01
N ASP A 68 -5.84 -2.91 -1.81
CA ASP A 68 -7.10 -2.97 -1.06
C ASP A 68 -8.22 -2.20 -1.77
N ILE A 69 -7.92 -1.03 -2.34
CA ILE A 69 -8.88 -0.24 -3.14
C ILE A 69 -9.27 -0.99 -4.42
N LEU A 70 -8.30 -1.59 -5.12
CA LEU A 70 -8.55 -2.39 -6.32
C LEU A 70 -9.47 -3.57 -6.02
N ARG A 71 -9.20 -4.30 -4.94
CA ARG A 71 -10.04 -5.41 -4.49
C ARG A 71 -11.47 -4.95 -4.20
N GLU A 72 -11.65 -3.84 -3.49
CA GLU A 72 -12.98 -3.29 -3.19
C GLU A 72 -13.76 -2.91 -4.47
N ILE A 73 -13.09 -2.33 -5.46
CA ILE A 73 -13.71 -1.98 -6.75
C ILE A 73 -14.16 -3.26 -7.48
N GLU A 74 -13.30 -4.28 -7.55
CA GLU A 74 -13.61 -5.57 -8.19
C GLU A 74 -14.81 -6.26 -7.53
N GLU A 75 -14.81 -6.38 -6.20
CA GLU A 75 -15.92 -6.96 -5.45
C GLU A 75 -17.25 -6.21 -5.69
N ASN A 76 -17.21 -4.88 -5.78
CA ASN A 76 -18.39 -4.06 -6.05
C ASN A 76 -18.90 -4.19 -7.49
N LEU A 77 -18.00 -4.41 -8.46
CA LEU A 77 -18.37 -4.67 -9.86
C LEU A 77 -19.03 -6.05 -10.02
N GLU A 78 -18.51 -7.07 -9.35
CA GLU A 78 -19.10 -8.42 -9.33
C GLU A 78 -20.54 -8.40 -8.77
N LYS A 79 -20.73 -7.81 -7.59
CA LYS A 79 -22.06 -7.66 -6.95
C LYS A 79 -23.09 -6.99 -7.87
N LYS A 80 -22.73 -5.90 -8.54
CA LYS A 80 -23.61 -5.19 -9.48
C LYS A 80 -23.95 -5.97 -10.75
N THR A 81 -23.11 -6.94 -11.12
CA THR A 81 -23.30 -7.76 -12.32
C THR A 81 -24.23 -8.94 -12.03
N GLU A 82 -24.18 -9.48 -10.81
CA GLU A 82 -25.11 -10.52 -10.33
C GLU A 82 -26.52 -9.97 -10.10
N GLU A 83 -26.68 -8.74 -9.60
CA GLU A 83 -28.00 -8.11 -9.41
C GLU A 83 -28.75 -7.78 -10.72
N LYS A 84 -28.06 -7.79 -11.86
CA LYS A 84 -28.64 -7.52 -13.18
C LYS A 84 -28.97 -8.77 -14.00
N LYS A 85 -28.68 -9.97 -13.48
CA LYS A 85 -29.06 -11.26 -14.07
C LYS A 85 -30.35 -11.78 -13.46
#